data_AF-A0A523UKS5-F1
#
_entry.id   AF-A0A523UKS5-F1
#
_cell.length_a   1.000
_cell.length_b   1.000
_cell.length_c   1.000
_cell.angle_alpha   90.00
_cell.angle_beta   90.00
_cell.angle_gamma   90.00
#
_symmetry.space_group_name_H-M   'P 1'
#
loop_
_entity.id
_entity.type
_entity.pdbx_description
1 polymer ?
#
loop_
_entity_poly.entity_id
_entity_poly.type
_entity_poly.pdbx_seq_one_letter_code
_entity_poly.pdbx_strand_id
1 'polypeptide(L)'
;EQRLRFASYTPIIYISAKLGKGINRILPQAWEIWQERQKRIPQSEVDELVKQAVGSHPPPRTGSRRLHIARAYQDESKPATFVLKVNNPKLVHFSYQRYLENKFRQEFGFRGVPLKLIFTKAARKINSKIEARA
;
A
#
# COMPACT_ATOMS: atom_id res chain seq x y z
N GLU A 1 -14.15 8.74 19.36
CA GLU A 1 -13.75 7.95 18.17
C GLU A 1 -13.61 8.76 16.87
N GLN A 2 -14.46 9.76 16.61
CA GLN A 2 -14.42 10.54 15.35
C GLN A 2 -13.09 11.27 15.03
N ARG A 3 -12.23 11.53 16.03
CA ARG A 3 -10.95 12.26 15.86
C ARG A 3 -9.78 11.42 15.32
N LEU A 4 -9.90 10.09 15.25
CA LEU A 4 -8.81 9.18 14.85
C LEU A 4 -9.01 8.55 13.46
N ARG A 5 -9.75 9.21 12.56
CA ARG A 5 -10.06 8.70 11.21
C ARG A 5 -8.83 8.36 10.36
N PHE A 6 -7.69 9.00 10.62
CA PHE A 6 -6.43 8.73 9.91
C PHE A 6 -5.75 7.42 10.34
N ALA A 7 -6.12 6.87 11.50
CA ALA A 7 -5.55 5.66 12.09
C ALA A 7 -6.60 4.55 12.25
N SER A 8 -7.57 4.47 11.32
CA SER A 8 -8.64 3.48 11.36
C SER A 8 -8.17 2.02 11.32
N TYR A 9 -6.93 1.79 10.90
CA TYR A 9 -6.29 0.47 10.87
C TYR A 9 -5.68 0.05 12.22
N THR A 10 -5.64 0.94 13.23
CA THR A 10 -4.98 0.69 14.52
C THR A 10 -5.94 0.05 15.52
N PRO A 11 -5.56 -1.04 16.21
CA PRO A 11 -6.39 -1.63 17.25
C PRO A 11 -6.55 -0.67 18.44
N ILE A 12 -7.76 -0.59 18.98
CA ILE A 12 -8.08 0.20 20.17
C ILE A 12 -8.11 -0.74 21.37
N ILE A 13 -7.33 -0.44 22.40
CA ILE A 13 -7.35 -1.17 23.67
C ILE A 13 -7.78 -0.20 24.76
N TYR A 14 -8.85 -0.56 25.48
CA TYR A 14 -9.31 0.16 26.65
C TYR A 14 -8.59 -0.37 27.89
N ILE A 15 -7.94 0.53 28.63
CA ILE A 15 -7.16 0.19 29.83
C ILE A 15 -7.50 1.12 31.00
N SER A 16 -7.17 0.68 32.21
CA SER A 16 -7.11 1.55 33.39
C SER A 16 -5.80 1.29 34.13
N ALA A 17 -4.88 2.26 34.07
CA ALA A 17 -3.61 2.19 34.79
C ALA A 17 -3.81 2.11 36.30
N LYS A 18 -4.78 2.88 36.84
CA LYS A 18 -5.10 2.92 38.27
C LYS A 18 -5.62 1.60 38.81
N LEU A 19 -6.46 0.91 38.05
CA LEU A 19 -7.09 -0.36 38.47
C LEU A 19 -6.32 -1.60 37.98
N GLY A 20 -5.21 -1.43 37.25
CA GLY A 20 -4.48 -2.53 36.64
C GLY A 20 -5.20 -3.24 35.48
N LYS A 21 -6.38 -2.76 35.04
CA LYS A 21 -7.22 -3.46 34.07
C LYS A 21 -6.68 -3.27 32.64
N GLY A 22 -6.48 -4.38 31.93
CA GLY A 22 -6.13 -4.38 30.50
C GLY A 22 -4.66 -4.09 30.17
N ILE A 23 -3.82 -3.79 31.18
CA ILE A 23 -2.40 -3.48 30.99
C ILE A 23 -1.64 -4.67 30.36
N ASN A 24 -1.98 -5.89 30.78
CA ASN A 24 -1.40 -7.12 30.28
C ASN A 24 -1.60 -7.35 28.77
N ARG A 25 -2.54 -6.64 28.13
CA ARG A 25 -2.80 -6.75 26.69
C ARG A 25 -1.91 -5.84 25.84
N ILE A 26 -1.27 -4.84 26.45
CA ILE A 26 -0.50 -3.81 25.73
C ILE A 26 0.71 -4.42 25.03
N LEU A 27 1.56 -5.15 25.77
CA LEU A 27 2.80 -5.72 25.22
C LEU A 27 2.53 -6.80 24.16
N PRO A 28 1.59 -7.75 24.37
CA PRO A 28 1.21 -8.70 23.32
C PRO A 28 0.73 -8.00 22.04
N GLN A 29 -0.15 -7.01 22.15
CA GLN A 29 -0.65 -6.30 20.98
C GLN A 29 0.47 -5.52 20.26
N ALA A 30 1.36 -4.89 21.00
CA ALA A 30 2.51 -4.19 20.44
C ALA A 30 3.45 -5.16 19.69
N TRP A 31 3.64 -6.36 20.23
CA TRP A 31 4.43 -7.41 19.61
C TRP A 31 3.81 -7.89 18.28
N GLU A 32 2.51 -8.15 18.25
CA GLU A 32 1.78 -8.50 17.02
C GLU A 32 1.95 -7.43 15.93
N ILE A 33 1.76 -6.14 16.28
CA ILE A 33 1.93 -5.03 15.34
C ILE A 33 3.38 -4.95 14.85
N TRP A 34 4.35 -5.20 15.73
CA TRP A 34 5.76 -5.23 15.37
C TRP A 34 6.04 -6.36 14.37
N GLN A 35 5.50 -7.56 14.57
CA GLN A 35 5.66 -8.67 13.61
C GLN A 35 5.02 -8.35 12.27
N GLU A 36 3.79 -7.81 12.28
CA GLU A 36 3.07 -7.43 11.06
C GLU A 36 3.83 -6.36 10.26
N ARG A 37 4.53 -5.44 10.96
CA ARG A 37 5.36 -4.41 10.32
C ARG A 37 6.55 -4.98 9.55
N GLN A 38 7.02 -6.18 9.90
CA GLN A 38 8.16 -6.85 9.27
C GLN A 38 7.75 -7.70 8.06
N LYS A 39 6.46 -7.84 7.79
CA LYS A 39 5.94 -8.69 6.72
C LYS A 39 6.50 -8.28 5.36
N ARG A 40 7.12 -9.24 4.67
CA ARG A 40 7.62 -9.10 3.29
C ARG A 40 6.73 -9.91 2.36
N ILE A 41 6.16 -9.26 1.35
CA ILE A 41 5.32 -9.88 0.34
C ILE A 41 6.13 -10.02 -0.94
N PRO A 42 6.10 -11.20 -1.59
CA PRO A 42 6.71 -11.39 -2.89
C PRO A 42 6.17 -10.40 -3.92
N GLN A 43 7.05 -9.91 -4.80
CA GLN A 43 6.67 -8.94 -5.83
C GLN A 43 5.58 -9.48 -6.76
N SER A 44 5.57 -10.78 -7.06
CA SER A 44 4.57 -11.43 -7.91
C SER A 44 3.16 -11.27 -7.36
N GLU A 45 2.97 -11.54 -6.07
CA GLU A 45 1.68 -11.43 -5.38
C GLU A 45 1.19 -9.97 -5.35
N VAL A 46 2.10 -9.03 -5.07
CA VAL A 46 1.79 -7.60 -5.08
C VAL A 46 1.32 -7.15 -6.48
N ASP A 47 2.03 -7.57 -7.52
CA ASP A 47 1.71 -7.20 -8.90
C ASP A 47 0.39 -7.82 -9.36
N GLU A 48 0.13 -9.06 -8.97
CA GLU A 48 -1.11 -9.78 -9.26
C GLU A 48 -2.31 -9.11 -8.60
N LEU A 49 -2.23 -8.81 -7.30
CA LEU A 49 -3.29 -8.10 -6.57
C LEU A 49 -3.64 -6.78 -7.25
N VAL A 50 -2.63 -6.00 -7.68
CA VAL A 50 -2.84 -4.72 -8.34
C VAL A 50 -3.52 -4.91 -9.70
N LYS A 51 -3.13 -5.91 -10.50
CA LYS A 51 -3.79 -6.22 -11.77
C LYS A 51 -5.25 -6.62 -11.57
N GLN A 52 -5.52 -7.49 -10.60
CA GLN A 52 -6.88 -7.90 -10.25
C GLN A 52 -7.72 -6.71 -9.78
N ALA A 53 -7.20 -5.85 -8.90
CA ALA A 53 -7.88 -4.66 -8.43
C ALA A 53 -8.20 -3.67 -9.57
N VAL A 54 -7.25 -3.46 -10.48
CA VAL A 54 -7.45 -2.59 -11.67
C VAL A 54 -8.44 -3.20 -12.66
N GLY A 55 -8.47 -4.52 -12.81
CA GLY A 55 -9.44 -5.23 -13.64
C GLY A 55 -10.86 -5.09 -13.10
N SER A 56 -11.04 -5.29 -11.80
CA SER A 56 -12.33 -5.21 -11.11
C SER A 56 -12.85 -3.78 -10.96
N HIS A 57 -11.96 -2.82 -10.66
CA HIS A 57 -12.32 -1.41 -10.55
C HIS A 57 -11.33 -0.56 -11.35
N PRO A 58 -11.63 -0.32 -12.64
CA PRO A 58 -10.71 0.40 -13.49
C PRO A 58 -10.57 1.88 -13.09
N PRO A 59 -9.37 2.47 -13.21
CA PRO A 59 -9.15 3.84 -12.77
C PRO A 59 -9.93 4.84 -13.63
N PRO A 60 -10.43 5.93 -13.03
CA PRO A 60 -11.15 6.96 -13.75
C PRO A 60 -10.25 7.59 -14.82
N ARG A 61 -10.85 7.98 -15.95
CA ARG A 61 -10.15 8.72 -17.00
C ARG A 61 -10.03 10.18 -16.58
N THR A 62 -8.86 10.78 -16.80
CA THR A 62 -8.65 12.23 -16.64
C THR A 62 -8.39 12.80 -18.02
N GLY A 63 -9.42 13.37 -18.64
CA GLY A 63 -9.40 13.78 -20.04
C GLY A 63 -9.16 12.60 -20.99
N SER A 64 -8.19 12.74 -21.91
CA SER A 64 -7.85 11.70 -22.88
C SER A 64 -6.95 10.58 -22.32
N ARG A 65 -6.36 10.77 -21.14
CA ARG A 65 -5.37 9.86 -20.56
C ARG A 65 -5.99 9.00 -19.45
N ARG A 66 -5.58 7.73 -19.41
CA ARG A 66 -5.95 6.77 -18.35
C ARG A 66 -4.73 6.42 -17.52
N LEU A 67 -4.92 6.25 -16.22
CA LEU A 67 -3.87 5.73 -15.33
C LEU A 67 -3.55 4.29 -15.76
N HIS A 68 -2.28 4.03 -16.02
CA HIS A 68 -1.78 2.69 -16.30
C HIS A 68 -0.70 2.35 -15.27
N ILE A 69 -0.91 1.23 -14.57
CA ILE A 69 0.03 0.70 -13.58
C ILE A 69 0.76 -0.46 -14.24
N ALA A 70 2.06 -0.30 -14.47
CA ALA A 70 2.87 -1.27 -15.19
C ALA A 70 3.47 -2.34 -14.29
N ARG A 71 3.74 -1.99 -13.02
CA ARG A 71 4.33 -2.90 -12.03
C ARG A 71 4.03 -2.40 -10.62
N ALA A 72 3.88 -3.30 -9.66
CA ALA A 72 3.90 -2.97 -8.24
C ALA A 72 4.87 -3.87 -7.47
N TYR A 73 5.50 -3.35 -6.42
CA TYR A 73 6.38 -4.11 -5.53
C TYR A 73 6.47 -3.47 -4.14
N GLN A 74 6.88 -4.25 -3.14
CA GLN A 74 7.17 -3.73 -1.81
C GLN A 74 8.60 -3.19 -1.74
N ASP A 75 8.76 -1.95 -1.27
CA ASP A 75 10.05 -1.36 -0.98
C ASP A 75 10.62 -1.92 0.34
N GLU A 76 11.93 -1.88 0.52
CA GLU A 76 12.59 -2.38 1.76
C GLU A 76 12.41 -1.42 2.95
N SER A 77 11.95 -0.19 2.68
CA SER A 77 11.70 0.83 3.70
C SER A 77 10.63 0.41 4.72
N LYS A 78 10.84 0.82 5.98
CA LYS A 78 9.83 0.76 7.05
C LYS A 78 9.20 2.15 7.23
N PRO A 79 7.86 2.29 7.35
CA PRO A 79 6.83 1.25 7.41
C PRO A 79 6.50 0.63 6.03
N ALA A 80 5.61 -0.38 6.00
CA ALA A 80 5.22 -1.12 4.80
C ALA A 80 4.86 -0.19 3.63
N THR A 81 5.82 -0.05 2.71
CA THR A 81 5.77 0.89 1.59
C THR A 81 5.70 0.09 0.30
N PHE A 82 4.70 0.38 -0.54
CA PHE A 82 4.54 -0.24 -1.85
C PHE A 82 4.74 0.81 -2.94
N VAL A 83 5.59 0.47 -3.91
CA VAL A 83 5.89 1.33 -5.05
C VAL A 83 5.14 0.82 -6.26
N LEU A 84 4.31 1.67 -6.84
CA LEU A 84 3.55 1.40 -8.06
C LEU A 84 4.16 2.22 -9.20
N LYS A 85 4.67 1.52 -10.21
CA LYS A 85 5.23 2.12 -11.42
C LYS A 85 4.08 2.44 -12.37
N VAL A 86 3.85 3.73 -12.59
CA VAL A 86 2.74 4.23 -13.40
C VAL A 86 3.22 5.04 -14.59
N ASN A 87 2.34 5.23 -15.58
CA ASN A 87 2.62 6.09 -16.73
C ASN A 87 2.80 7.57 -16.33
N ASN A 88 1.91 8.09 -15.47
CA ASN A 88 1.99 9.45 -14.94
C ASN A 88 1.42 9.50 -13.52
N PRO A 89 2.24 9.78 -12.49
CA PRO A 89 1.78 9.90 -11.10
C PRO A 89 0.69 10.96 -10.89
N LYS A 90 0.65 12.01 -11.72
CA LYS A 90 -0.38 13.07 -11.62
C LYS A 90 -1.79 12.59 -11.98
N LEU A 91 -1.93 11.42 -12.60
CA LEU A 91 -3.24 10.83 -12.92
C LEU A 91 -3.83 10.04 -11.74
N VAL A 92 -3.09 9.87 -10.65
CA VAL A 92 -3.56 9.12 -9.48
C VAL A 92 -4.37 10.05 -8.60
N HIS A 93 -5.69 9.89 -8.63
CA HIS A 93 -6.57 10.59 -7.71
C HIS A 93 -6.54 9.94 -6.32
N PHE A 94 -6.68 10.75 -5.25
CA PHE A 94 -6.60 10.26 -3.86
C PHE A 94 -7.60 9.14 -3.55
N SER A 95 -8.80 9.20 -4.15
CA SER A 95 -9.83 8.17 -3.95
C SER A 95 -9.39 6.81 -4.49
N TYR A 96 -8.72 6.79 -5.65
CA TYR A 96 -8.21 5.57 -6.25
C TYR A 96 -7.00 5.03 -5.48
N GLN A 97 -6.13 5.92 -4.98
CA GLN A 97 -5.07 5.53 -4.04
C GLN A 97 -5.65 4.87 -2.78
N ARG A 98 -6.71 5.43 -2.18
CA ARG A 98 -7.38 4.83 -1.02
C ARG A 98 -8.03 3.48 -1.33
N TYR A 99 -8.64 3.36 -2.52
CA TYR A 99 -9.18 2.09 -2.99
C TYR A 99 -8.10 1.01 -3.04
N LEU A 100 -6.94 1.30 -3.65
CA LEU A 100 -5.81 0.38 -3.70
C LEU A 100 -5.31 0.08 -2.29
N GLU A 101 -5.10 1.08 -1.42
CA GLU A 101 -4.65 0.86 -0.05
C GLU A 101 -5.58 -0.11 0.70
N ASN A 102 -6.90 0.07 0.57
CA ASN A 102 -7.87 -0.84 1.18
C ASN A 102 -7.76 -2.27 0.61
N LYS A 103 -7.48 -2.44 -0.68
CA LYS A 103 -7.24 -3.75 -1.28
C LYS A 103 -5.99 -4.43 -0.74
N PHE A 104 -4.89 -3.69 -0.59
CA PHE A 104 -3.69 -4.19 0.09
C PHE A 104 -3.97 -4.63 1.52
N ARG A 105 -4.79 -3.88 2.27
CA ARG A 105 -5.17 -4.25 3.64
C ARG A 105 -6.07 -5.49 3.70
N GLN A 106 -6.99 -5.62 2.77
CA GLN A 106 -7.89 -6.78 2.68
C GLN A 106 -7.11 -8.06 2.40
N GLU A 107 -6.16 -8.02 1.46
CA GLU A 107 -5.42 -9.20 1.02
C GLU A 107 -4.28 -9.56 1.98
N PHE A 108 -3.46 -8.58 2.34
CA PHE A 108 -2.22 -8.83 3.05
C PHE A 108 -2.27 -8.48 4.54
N GLY A 109 -3.32 -7.83 5.03
CA GLY A 109 -3.45 -7.43 6.43
C GLY A 109 -2.87 -6.04 6.74
N PHE A 110 -1.80 -5.98 7.53
CA PHE A 110 -1.20 -4.74 8.07
C PHE A 110 -2.02 -4.04 9.15
N ARG A 111 -2.70 -4.82 10.01
CA ARG A 111 -3.41 -4.28 11.18
C ARG A 111 -2.42 -3.58 12.12
N GLY A 112 -2.72 -2.35 12.51
CA GLY A 112 -1.84 -1.52 13.34
C GLY A 112 -0.63 -0.92 12.62
N VAL A 113 -0.41 -1.24 11.34
CA VAL A 113 0.73 -0.76 10.57
C VAL A 113 0.28 0.25 9.52
N PRO A 114 0.89 1.45 9.45
CA PRO A 114 0.61 2.39 8.37
C PRO A 114 1.10 1.82 7.03
N LEU A 115 0.25 1.87 6.01
CA LEU A 115 0.62 1.55 4.63
C LEU A 115 0.93 2.83 3.86
N LYS A 116 1.99 2.80 3.05
CA LYS A 116 2.34 3.91 2.18
C LYS A 116 2.39 3.43 0.73
N LEU A 117 1.54 4.01 -0.11
CA LEU A 117 1.59 3.81 -1.56
C LEU A 117 2.36 4.97 -2.21
N ILE A 118 3.42 4.64 -2.95
CA ILE A 118 4.22 5.61 -3.70
C ILE A 118 4.05 5.34 -5.18
N PHE A 119 3.59 6.35 -5.92
CA PHE A 119 3.41 6.28 -7.36
C PHE A 119 4.59 6.95 -8.04
N THR A 120 5.36 6.18 -8.82
CA THR A 120 6.53 6.71 -9.54
C THR A 120 6.39 6.44 -11.03
N LYS A 121 7.00 7.30 -11.85
CA LYS A 121 6.98 7.09 -13.30
C LYS A 121 7.77 5.83 -13.65
N ALA A 122 7.21 4.99 -14.51
CA ALA A 122 7.96 3.88 -15.09
C ALA A 122 9.13 4.42 -15.92
N ALA A 123 10.33 3.85 -15.76
CA ALA A 123 11.46 4.20 -16.61
C ALA A 123 11.11 3.86 -18.07
N ARG A 124 11.37 4.79 -19.00
CA ARG A 124 11.27 4.51 -20.44
C ARG A 124 12.33 3.46 -20.75
N LYS A 125 11.95 2.26 -21.21
CA LYS A 125 12.89 1.38 -21.90
C LYS A 125 13.28 2.09 -23.19
N ILE A 126 14.49 2.65 -23.25
CA ILE A 126 15.12 3.00 -24.52
C ILE A 126 15.36 1.64 -25.21
N ASN A 127 14.70 1.41 -26.34
CA ASN A 127 14.94 0.21 -27.13
C ASN A 127 16.34 0.33 -27.74
N SER A 128 17.34 -0.29 -27.11
CA SER A 128 18.73 -0.35 -27.58
C SER A 128 18.93 -1.15 -28.88
N LYS A 129 17.84 -1.64 -29.51
CA LYS A 129 17.90 -2.37 -30.79
C LYS A 129 18.14 -1.49 -32.01
N ILE A 130 18.18 -0.15 -31.88
CA ILE A 130 18.38 0.76 -33.03
C ILE A 130 19.86 1.18 -33.19
N GLU A 131 20.69 1.12 -32.14
CA GLU A 131 22.10 1.54 -32.23
C GLU A 131 23.05 0.46 -32.78
N ALA A 132 22.65 -0.82 -32.81
CA ALA A 132 23.48 -1.89 -33.36
C ALA A 132 23.39 -2.06 -34.89
N ARG A 133 22.78 -1.09 -35.60
CA ARG A 133 22.60 -1.08 -37.06
C ARG A 133 23.02 0.24 -37.72
N ALA A 134 23.64 1.15 -36.98
CA ALA A 134 24.30 2.35 -37.51
C ALA A 134 25.82 2.15 -37.39
#